data_AF-A0A6A4ZSJ9-F1
#
_entry.id   AF-A0A6A4ZSJ9-F1
#
_cell.length_a   1.000
_cell.length_b   1.000
_cell.length_c   1.000
_cell.angle_alpha   90.00
_cell.angle_beta   90.00
_cell.angle_gamma   90.00
#
_symmetry.space_group_name_H-M   'P 1'
#
loop_
_entity.id
_entity.type
_entity.pdbx_description
1 polymer ?
#
loop_
_entity_poly.entity_id
_entity_poly.type
_entity_poly.pdbx_seq_one_letter_code
_entity_poly.pdbx_strand_id
1 'polypeptide(L)'
;MMPILRTVAALVAATTATTAHVHVQIHLRAGTVPARGVNLGGWLVAEQWMTWDSPIWSGVLANVSGQGEYQRIMYRGAEAGQAAFDVHRRTWITEGHIQHIAASGLNLVRVPVGYWIQGCSGLPRQLATEVVWLQQKPNFKR
;
A
#
# COMPACT_ATOMS: atom_id res chain seq x y z
N MET A 1 -68.88 -41.07 -14.28
CA MET A 1 -67.72 -41.02 -15.19
C MET A 1 -67.42 -39.55 -15.47
N MET A 2 -66.39 -39.00 -14.85
CA MET A 2 -65.54 -37.85 -15.25
C MET A 2 -64.74 -37.40 -14.00
N PRO A 3 -63.40 -37.22 -14.07
CA PRO A 3 -62.54 -37.02 -12.90
C PRO A 3 -61.94 -35.59 -12.86
N ILE A 4 -60.99 -35.38 -11.93
CA ILE A 4 -59.90 -34.37 -12.00
C ILE A 4 -60.32 -32.94 -11.53
N LEU A 5 -59.62 -32.18 -10.68
CA LEU A 5 -58.20 -32.07 -10.32
C LEU A 5 -58.10 -31.42 -8.91
N ARG A 6 -57.26 -31.94 -8.01
CA ARG A 6 -56.85 -31.23 -6.79
C ARG A 6 -55.57 -30.45 -7.09
N THR A 7 -55.64 -29.12 -7.11
CA THR A 7 -54.48 -28.26 -7.33
C THR A 7 -53.66 -28.17 -6.03
N VAL A 8 -52.46 -28.75 -6.01
CA VAL A 8 -51.47 -28.55 -4.93
C VAL A 8 -50.54 -27.44 -5.37
N ALA A 9 -50.67 -26.25 -4.78
CA ALA A 9 -49.71 -25.17 -4.96
C ALA A 9 -48.52 -25.42 -4.02
N ALA A 10 -47.38 -25.82 -4.59
CA ALA A 10 -46.13 -25.91 -3.84
C ALA A 10 -45.50 -24.52 -3.71
N LEU A 11 -45.57 -23.93 -2.52
CA LEU A 11 -44.85 -22.72 -2.18
C LEU A 11 -43.37 -23.08 -1.96
N VAL A 12 -42.53 -22.85 -2.96
CA VAL A 12 -41.07 -22.94 -2.81
C VAL A 12 -40.59 -21.67 -2.13
N ALA A 13 -40.38 -21.73 -0.81
CA ALA A 13 -39.68 -20.68 -0.08
C ALA A 13 -38.21 -20.70 -0.51
N ALA A 14 -37.81 -19.74 -1.35
CA ALA A 14 -36.40 -19.51 -1.68
C ALA A 14 -35.70 -18.97 -0.42
N THR A 15 -35.03 -19.85 0.32
CA THR A 15 -34.13 -19.46 1.41
C THR A 15 -32.85 -18.90 0.79
N THR A 16 -32.73 -17.58 0.74
CA THR A 16 -31.44 -16.93 0.47
C THR A 16 -30.54 -17.15 1.68
N ALA A 17 -29.65 -18.14 1.60
CA ALA A 17 -28.60 -18.33 2.59
C ALA A 17 -27.62 -17.14 2.51
N THR A 18 -27.67 -16.25 3.50
CA THR A 18 -26.72 -15.15 3.63
C THR A 18 -25.40 -15.73 4.14
N THR A 19 -24.46 -16.01 3.24
CA THR A 19 -23.11 -16.44 3.62
C THR A 19 -22.40 -15.27 4.31
N ALA A 20 -22.13 -15.39 5.61
CA ALA A 20 -21.30 -14.42 6.31
C ALA A 20 -19.88 -14.49 5.71
N HIS A 21 -19.45 -13.44 5.02
CA HIS A 21 -18.09 -13.35 4.50
C HIS A 21 -17.13 -13.06 5.66
N VAL A 22 -16.44 -14.11 6.11
CA VAL A 22 -15.36 -14.00 7.09
C VAL A 22 -14.13 -13.40 6.39
N HIS A 23 -13.44 -12.48 7.06
CA HIS A 23 -12.26 -11.82 6.49
C HIS A 23 -11.16 -12.84 6.14
N VAL A 24 -10.58 -12.73 4.94
CA VAL A 24 -9.62 -13.71 4.38
C VAL A 24 -8.40 -13.95 5.27
N GLN A 25 -8.03 -12.98 6.11
CA GLN A 25 -6.97 -13.10 7.11
C GLN A 25 -7.12 -14.32 8.03
N ILE A 26 -8.34 -14.70 8.39
CA ILE A 26 -8.58 -15.85 9.28
C ILE A 26 -8.16 -17.13 8.57
N HIS A 27 -8.58 -17.28 7.31
CA HIS A 27 -8.23 -18.43 6.48
C HIS A 27 -6.74 -18.49 6.14
N LEU A 28 -6.11 -17.33 5.90
CA LEU A 28 -4.66 -17.25 5.67
C LEU A 28 -3.85 -17.67 6.90
N ARG A 29 -4.23 -17.18 8.09
CA ARG A 29 -3.56 -17.52 9.36
C ARG A 29 -3.76 -18.99 9.75
N ALA A 30 -4.94 -19.54 9.44
CA ALA A 30 -5.24 -20.95 9.66
C ALA A 30 -4.60 -21.86 8.59
N GLY A 31 -4.02 -21.32 7.52
CA GLY A 31 -3.45 -22.09 6.42
C GLY A 31 -4.46 -22.81 5.55
N THR A 32 -5.76 -22.51 5.67
CA THR A 32 -6.83 -23.15 4.88
C THR A 32 -6.88 -22.64 3.45
N VAL A 33 -6.29 -21.47 3.17
CA VAL A 33 -6.10 -20.93 1.82
C VAL A 33 -4.66 -20.44 1.66
N PRO A 34 -4.04 -20.63 0.48
CA PRO A 34 -2.68 -20.15 0.25
C PRO A 34 -2.65 -18.62 0.12
N ALA A 35 -1.57 -18.00 0.62
CA ALA A 35 -1.29 -16.60 0.39
C ALA A 35 -0.83 -16.37 -1.06
N ARG A 36 -1.57 -15.52 -1.79
CA ARG A 36 -1.26 -15.11 -3.15
C ARG A 36 -1.31 -13.61 -3.21
N GLY A 37 -0.14 -12.98 -3.23
CA GLY A 37 -0.05 -11.54 -3.09
C GLY A 37 1.07 -10.89 -3.87
N VAL A 38 1.01 -9.57 -3.87
CA VAL A 38 1.96 -8.68 -4.56
C VAL A 38 2.51 -7.63 -3.60
N ASN A 39 3.68 -7.09 -3.93
CA ASN A 39 4.24 -5.95 -3.21
C ASN A 39 3.76 -4.65 -3.85
N LEU A 40 3.33 -3.69 -3.04
CA LEU A 40 3.06 -2.32 -3.48
C LEU A 40 4.37 -1.52 -3.50
N GLY A 41 5.32 -1.99 -4.31
CA GLY A 41 6.66 -1.42 -4.44
C GLY A 41 6.64 -0.02 -5.07
N GLY A 42 7.62 0.81 -4.68
CA GLY A 42 7.70 2.17 -5.16
C GLY A 42 6.70 3.15 -4.54
N TRP A 43 5.74 2.70 -3.70
CA TRP A 43 4.68 3.58 -3.18
C TRP A 43 5.11 4.47 -2.01
N LEU A 44 5.33 3.88 -0.84
CA LEU A 44 5.77 4.60 0.37
C LEU A 44 7.29 4.63 0.52
N VAL A 45 7.97 3.74 -0.21
CA VAL A 45 9.42 3.73 -0.40
C VAL A 45 9.64 3.67 -1.91
N ALA A 46 10.08 4.78 -2.47
CA ALA A 46 10.32 4.98 -3.88
C ALA A 46 11.73 4.55 -4.27
N GLU A 47 11.79 3.79 -5.35
CA GLU A 47 13.02 3.33 -5.96
C GLU A 47 13.03 3.85 -7.40
N GLN A 48 14.09 4.56 -7.79
CA GLN A 48 14.11 5.25 -9.07
C GLN A 48 13.90 4.30 -10.25
N TRP A 49 14.45 3.08 -10.20
CA TRP A 49 14.29 2.10 -11.27
C TRP A 49 12.84 1.60 -11.44
N MET A 50 12.02 1.64 -10.38
CA MET A 50 10.59 1.29 -10.45
C MET A 50 9.69 2.47 -10.79
N THR A 51 10.07 3.66 -10.34
CA THR A 51 9.23 4.86 -10.31
C THR A 51 9.77 5.97 -11.20
N TRP A 52 10.55 5.63 -12.23
CA TRP A 52 11.35 6.58 -13.02
C TRP A 52 10.53 7.71 -13.66
N ASP A 53 9.24 7.48 -13.90
CA ASP A 53 8.24 8.40 -14.46
C ASP A 53 7.53 9.26 -13.41
N SER A 54 7.76 9.00 -12.12
CA SER A 54 7.17 9.76 -11.03
C SER A 54 7.72 11.19 -10.96
N PRO A 55 6.88 12.19 -10.60
CA PRO A 55 7.32 13.57 -10.38
C PRO A 55 8.40 13.70 -9.31
N ILE A 56 8.62 12.68 -8.48
CA ILE A 56 9.73 12.69 -7.52
C ILE A 56 11.10 12.75 -8.22
N TRP A 57 11.26 12.27 -9.45
CA TRP A 57 12.58 12.30 -10.12
C TRP A 57 12.74 13.45 -11.11
N SER A 58 11.68 14.21 -11.36
CA SER A 58 11.71 15.34 -12.30
C SER A 58 12.83 16.32 -11.93
N GLY A 59 13.72 16.60 -12.88
CA GLY A 59 14.89 17.47 -12.75
C GLY A 59 15.92 17.08 -11.69
N VAL A 60 15.92 15.82 -11.24
CA VAL A 60 16.98 15.25 -10.38
C VAL A 60 18.06 14.65 -11.28
N LEU A 61 19.33 14.92 -10.99
CA LEU A 61 20.43 14.35 -11.75
C LEU A 61 20.47 12.82 -11.61
N ALA A 62 20.80 12.10 -12.70
CA ALA A 62 20.81 10.63 -12.71
C ALA A 62 21.70 10.01 -11.63
N ASN A 63 22.86 10.62 -11.35
CA ASN A 63 23.77 10.19 -10.30
C ASN A 63 23.20 10.39 -8.89
N VAL A 64 22.22 11.27 -8.70
CA VAL A 64 21.52 11.51 -7.43
C VAL A 64 20.31 10.59 -7.32
N SER A 65 19.48 10.51 -8.37
CA SER A 65 18.24 9.75 -8.34
C SER A 65 18.49 8.24 -8.15
N GLY A 66 19.58 7.71 -8.71
CA GLY A 66 19.99 6.31 -8.52
C GLY A 66 20.45 5.96 -7.10
N GLN A 67 20.67 6.94 -6.22
CA GLN A 67 21.10 6.70 -4.83
C GLN A 67 19.92 6.65 -3.83
N GLY A 68 18.68 6.76 -4.30
CA GLY A 68 17.47 6.59 -3.50
C GLY A 68 16.91 7.87 -2.89
N GLU A 69 15.83 7.70 -2.11
CA GLU A 69 15.00 8.81 -1.62
C GLU A 69 15.77 9.83 -0.77
N TYR A 70 16.67 9.36 0.08
CA TYR A 70 17.43 10.23 0.98
C TYR A 70 18.26 11.25 0.20
N GLN A 71 19.05 10.79 -0.77
CA GLN A 71 19.88 11.68 -1.60
C GLN A 71 19.02 12.63 -2.43
N ARG A 72 17.87 12.15 -2.92
CA ARG A 72 16.92 12.98 -3.65
C ARG A 72 16.33 14.09 -2.78
N ILE A 73 15.92 13.80 -1.54
CA ILE A 73 15.41 14.82 -0.61
C ILE A 73 16.51 15.84 -0.28
N MET A 74 17.74 15.39 -0.03
CA MET A 74 18.88 16.28 0.21
C MET A 74 19.18 17.19 -0.99
N TYR A 75 19.05 16.68 -2.21
CA TYR A 75 19.29 17.45 -3.44
C TYR A 75 18.22 18.52 -3.72
N ARG A 76 16.94 18.20 -3.47
CA ARG A 76 15.82 19.14 -3.72
C ARG A 76 15.52 20.06 -2.54
N GLY A 77 15.99 19.73 -1.34
CA GLY A 77 15.56 20.36 -0.10
C GLY A 77 14.27 19.75 0.44
N ALA A 78 14.03 19.91 1.75
CA ALA A 78 12.96 19.21 2.47
C ALA A 78 11.56 19.57 1.97
N GLU A 79 11.27 20.85 1.72
CA GLU A 79 9.94 21.33 1.32
C GLU A 79 9.55 20.85 -0.10
N ALA A 80 10.38 21.17 -1.10
CA ALA A 80 10.18 20.69 -2.47
C ALA A 80 10.31 19.14 -2.58
N GLY A 81 11.11 18.57 -1.69
CA GLY A 81 11.14 17.14 -1.34
C GLY A 81 9.77 16.58 -1.08
N GLN A 82 9.18 17.06 0.02
CA GLN A 82 7.95 16.56 0.57
C GLN A 82 6.77 16.76 -0.37
N ALA A 83 6.67 17.93 -1.01
CA ALA A 83 5.60 18.23 -1.96
C ALA A 83 5.54 17.22 -3.13
N ALA A 84 6.69 16.84 -3.69
CA ALA A 84 6.74 15.86 -4.76
C ALA A 84 6.34 14.45 -4.28
N PHE A 85 6.78 14.06 -3.07
CA PHE A 85 6.39 12.79 -2.46
C PHE A 85 4.90 12.72 -2.12
N ASP A 86 4.28 13.84 -1.73
CA ASP A 86 2.84 13.91 -1.45
C ASP A 86 2.02 13.67 -2.71
N VAL A 87 2.43 14.26 -3.84
CA VAL A 87 1.81 13.97 -5.15
C VAL A 87 1.98 12.48 -5.50
N HIS A 88 3.20 11.97 -5.43
CA HIS A 88 3.49 10.57 -5.74
C HIS A 88 2.68 9.58 -4.92
N ARG A 89 2.61 9.76 -3.59
CA ARG A 89 1.84 8.85 -2.72
C ARG A 89 0.34 8.87 -3.02
N ARG A 90 -0.20 9.99 -3.52
CA ARG A 90 -1.61 10.11 -3.92
C ARG A 90 -1.90 9.46 -5.28
N THR A 91 -0.92 9.38 -6.17
CA THR A 91 -1.15 8.96 -7.57
C THR A 91 -0.53 7.61 -7.93
N TRP A 92 0.51 7.14 -7.24
CA TRP A 92 1.24 5.93 -7.61
C TRP A 92 0.42 4.65 -7.39
N ILE A 93 -0.16 4.48 -6.20
CA ILE A 93 -1.11 3.41 -5.91
C ILE A 93 -2.47 4.03 -5.59
N THR A 94 -3.49 3.62 -6.33
CA THR A 94 -4.87 4.09 -6.19
C THR A 94 -5.79 2.94 -5.84
N GLU A 95 -7.03 3.26 -5.46
CA GLU A 95 -8.06 2.25 -5.22
C GLU A 95 -8.30 1.34 -6.44
N GLY A 96 -8.23 1.90 -7.65
CA GLY A 96 -8.36 1.12 -8.89
C GLY A 96 -7.31 0.01 -9.02
N HIS A 97 -6.06 0.27 -8.57
CA HIS A 97 -5.03 -0.76 -8.54
C HIS A 97 -5.37 -1.88 -7.55
N ILE A 98 -5.95 -1.55 -6.39
CA ILE A 98 -6.39 -2.55 -5.39
C ILE A 98 -7.54 -3.39 -5.94
N GLN A 99 -8.50 -2.76 -6.64
CA GLN A 99 -9.58 -3.45 -7.32
C GLN A 99 -9.05 -4.42 -8.38
N HIS A 100 -8.07 -4.02 -9.20
CA HIS A 100 -7.43 -4.91 -10.18
C HIS A 100 -6.69 -6.09 -9.54
N ILE A 101 -5.99 -5.86 -8.42
CA ILE A 101 -5.33 -6.93 -7.65
C ILE A 101 -6.38 -7.95 -7.18
N ALA A 102 -7.47 -7.48 -6.60
CA ALA A 102 -8.57 -8.35 -6.14
C ALA A 102 -9.25 -9.11 -7.30
N ALA A 103 -9.53 -8.41 -8.41
CA ALA A 103 -10.11 -9.01 -9.62
C ALA A 103 -9.20 -10.07 -10.26
N SER A 104 -7.88 -9.98 -10.04
CA SER A 104 -6.90 -10.99 -10.48
C SER A 104 -6.85 -12.23 -9.58
N GLY A 105 -7.69 -12.31 -8.55
CA GLY A 105 -7.74 -13.44 -7.62
C GLY A 105 -6.63 -13.45 -6.55
N LEU A 106 -5.95 -12.31 -6.36
CA LEU A 106 -4.96 -12.14 -5.29
C LEU A 106 -5.67 -11.80 -3.97
N ASN A 107 -5.11 -12.26 -2.85
CA ASN A 107 -5.72 -12.18 -1.52
C ASN A 107 -4.83 -11.51 -0.47
N LEU A 108 -3.64 -11.04 -0.87
CA LEU A 108 -2.67 -10.40 0.02
C LEU A 108 -1.94 -9.28 -0.72
N VAL A 109 -1.65 -8.19 0.00
CA VAL A 109 -0.68 -7.19 -0.43
C VAL A 109 0.36 -6.99 0.66
N ARG A 110 1.61 -6.78 0.27
CA ARG A 110 2.69 -6.33 1.17
C ARG A 110 2.99 -4.87 0.89
N VAL A 111 2.97 -4.06 1.94
CA VAL A 111 3.26 -2.61 1.88
C VAL A 111 4.64 -2.35 2.49
N PRO A 112 5.66 -2.01 1.68
CA PRO A 112 6.93 -1.53 2.21
C PRO A 112 6.73 -0.16 2.89
N VAL A 113 7.19 0.00 4.12
CA VAL A 113 7.11 1.27 4.87
C VAL A 113 8.51 1.63 5.36
N GLY A 114 8.99 2.82 5.02
CA GLY A 114 10.25 3.36 5.51
C GLY A 114 10.15 3.77 6.99
N TYR A 115 11.21 3.54 7.77
CA TYR A 115 11.21 3.87 9.21
C TYR A 115 10.94 5.37 9.46
N TRP A 116 11.34 6.25 8.53
CA TRP A 116 11.16 7.70 8.62
C TRP A 116 9.69 8.15 8.58
N ILE A 117 8.77 7.34 8.04
CA ILE A 117 7.33 7.66 8.03
C ILE A 117 6.72 7.55 9.42
N GLN A 118 7.20 6.62 10.24
CA GLN A 118 6.71 6.42 11.60
C GLN A 118 7.29 7.45 12.59
N GLY A 119 8.20 8.32 12.14
CA GLY A 119 8.96 9.21 13.00
C GLY A 119 9.88 8.45 13.96
N CYS A 120 10.33 9.11 15.03
CA CYS A 120 11.24 8.53 16.01
C CYS A 120 10.53 7.70 17.09
N SER A 121 9.21 7.55 17.05
CA SER A 121 8.42 6.90 18.12
C SER A 121 8.63 5.37 18.22
N GLY A 122 9.33 4.76 17.25
CA GLY A 122 9.68 3.34 17.26
C GLY A 122 11.18 3.04 17.29
N LEU A 123 12.04 4.08 17.32
CA LEU A 123 13.49 3.88 17.42
C LEU A 123 13.92 3.71 18.89
N PRO A 124 14.94 2.89 19.18
CA PRO A 124 15.60 2.90 20.48
C PRO A 124 15.95 4.35 20.87
N ARG A 125 15.73 4.70 22.15
CA ARG A 125 15.87 6.08 22.66
C ARG A 125 17.17 6.77 22.22
N GLN A 126 18.25 5.99 22.08
CA GLN A 126 19.56 6.44 21.62
C GLN A 126 19.52 7.07 20.21
N LEU A 127 18.81 6.44 19.27
CA LEU A 127 18.69 6.91 17.89
C LEU A 127 17.65 8.03 17.75
N ALA A 128 16.60 8.02 18.58
CA ALA A 128 15.61 9.08 18.61
C ALA A 128 16.23 10.43 18.99
N THR A 129 17.17 10.45 19.93
CA THR A 129 17.92 11.67 20.30
C THR A 129 18.87 12.12 19.20
N GLU A 130 19.63 11.23 18.57
CA GLU A 130 20.59 11.62 17.50
C GLU A 130 19.89 12.19 16.26
N VAL A 131 18.73 11.66 15.87
CA VAL A 131 17.96 12.17 14.72
C VAL A 131 17.42 13.57 14.99
N VAL A 132 16.94 13.85 16.21
CA VAL A 132 16.55 15.20 16.63
C VAL A 132 17.74 16.16 16.60
N TRP A 133 18.92 15.71 17.05
CA TRP A 133 20.14 16.52 17.02
C TRP A 133 20.64 16.84 15.60
N LEU A 134 20.45 15.92 14.64
CA LEU A 134 20.85 16.13 13.24
C LEU A 134 19.89 17.05 12.47
N GLN A 135 18.59 17.00 12.78
CA GLN A 135 17.59 17.90 12.18
C GLN A 135 17.74 19.35 12.66
N GLN A 136 18.38 19.59 13.81
CA GLN A 136 18.55 20.92 14.39
C GLN A 136 19.84 21.64 13.97
N LYS A 137 20.74 21.03 13.20
CA LYS A 137 21.96 21.71 12.74
C LYS A 137 21.68 22.50 11.46
N PRO A 138 21.71 23.85 11.48
CA PRO A 138 21.33 24.68 10.32
C PRO A 138 22.31 24.59 9.14
N ASN A 139 23.45 23.91 9.31
CA ASN A 139 24.56 23.91 8.34
C ASN A 139 25.33 22.59 8.39
N PHE A 140 24.69 21.45 8.18
CA PHE A 140 25.42 20.20 7.94
C PHE A 140 26.04 20.23 6.53
N LYS A 141 27.13 20.99 6.38
CA LYS A 141 28.11 20.76 5.31
C LYS A 141 29.03 19.64 5.78
N ARG A 142 29.21 18.63 4.93
CA ARG A 142 30.42 17.80 5.00
C ARG A 142 31.62 18.63 4.58
#